data_AF-A0A075AUU2-F1
#
_entry.id   AF-A0A075AUU2-F1
#
_cell.length_a   1.000
_cell.length_b   1.000
_cell.length_c   1.000
_cell.angle_alpha   90.00
_cell.angle_beta   90.00
_cell.angle_gamma   90.00
#
_symmetry.space_group_name_H-M   'P 1'
#
loop_
_entity.id
_entity.type
_entity.pdbx_description
1 polymer ?
#
loop_
_entity_poly.entity_id
_entity_poly.type
_entity_poly.pdbx_seq_one_letter_code
_entity_poly.pdbx_strand_id
1 'polypeptide(L)'
;MLNDRQKNKIKSIIEERDFWISLYEANNFKRALVLPLVRYFTNENKIIPIIDDLLDCELEKNHDPKVLFRGNSVTTKVIDYYLSTAGSDYLKEMIQPFIDKVCKTAVSFEINPQLCSQSNLDENKKQLEVFGMELITKIYKCANSMPDSLKKLFYLIRTKIESHYCTSQYSHISVTCFLFLRFFCPAILNPQLHSLRIKASLNRYCFRNLTVLAKVLQNIANGVCFGEKELYMVVMNNFVATCIPKILAFVRKVSSVDHLINMTSTKLDIDCTLELSLFVSHLLQNVNEASFNKDLDEFLENMT
;
A
#
# COMPACT_ATOMS: atom_id res chain seq x y z
N MET A 1 -31.60 9.61 -3.47
CA MET A 1 -30.76 10.04 -2.32
C MET A 1 -31.33 9.40 -1.06
N LEU A 2 -30.47 8.88 -0.19
CA LEU A 2 -30.89 8.28 1.09
C LEU A 2 -31.47 9.36 2.01
N ASN A 3 -32.56 9.05 2.69
CA ASN A 3 -33.04 9.88 3.80
C ASN A 3 -32.16 9.67 5.05
N ASP A 4 -32.26 10.56 6.03
CA ASP A 4 -31.35 10.52 7.19
C ASP A 4 -31.54 9.28 8.07
N ARG A 5 -32.76 8.71 8.11
CA ARG A 5 -33.03 7.44 8.80
C ARG A 5 -32.27 6.28 8.16
N GLN A 6 -32.28 6.19 6.83
CA GLN A 6 -31.55 5.18 6.07
C GLN A 6 -30.03 5.33 6.26
N LYS A 7 -29.51 6.56 6.20
CA LYS A 7 -28.08 6.82 6.45
C LYS A 7 -27.67 6.36 7.85
N ASN A 8 -28.48 6.63 8.86
CA ASN A 8 -28.19 6.22 10.24
C ASN A 8 -28.21 4.70 10.41
N LYS A 9 -29.18 4.01 9.80
CA LYS A 9 -29.24 2.53 9.83
C LYS A 9 -28.06 1.89 9.11
N ILE A 10 -27.64 2.40 7.95
CA ILE A 10 -26.44 1.89 7.27
C ILE A 10 -25.20 2.10 8.14
N LYS A 11 -25.04 3.30 8.71
CA LYS A 11 -23.92 3.62 9.59
C LYS A 11 -23.80 2.65 10.76
N SER A 12 -24.91 2.31 11.42
CA SER A 12 -24.87 1.35 12.52
C SER A 12 -24.40 -0.03 12.05
N ILE A 13 -24.89 -0.50 10.89
CA ILE A 13 -24.50 -1.80 10.33
C ILE A 13 -23.01 -1.84 9.98
N ILE A 14 -22.49 -0.83 9.26
CA ILE A 14 -21.09 -0.83 8.81
C ILE A 14 -20.07 -0.57 9.92
N GLU A 15 -20.52 -0.08 11.08
CA GLU A 15 -19.71 0.09 12.29
C GLU A 15 -19.54 -1.21 13.08
N GLU A 16 -20.38 -2.21 12.83
CA GLU A 16 -20.29 -3.50 13.52
C GLU A 16 -19.13 -4.34 12.98
N ARG A 17 -18.44 -5.01 13.90
CA ARG A 17 -17.34 -5.93 13.57
C ARG A 17 -17.80 -7.05 12.65
N ASP A 18 -18.99 -7.59 12.89
CA ASP A 18 -19.56 -8.70 12.13
C ASP A 18 -19.75 -8.37 10.65
N PHE A 19 -20.09 -7.12 10.31
CA PHE A 19 -20.15 -6.67 8.91
C PHE A 19 -18.79 -6.85 8.19
N TRP A 20 -17.70 -6.44 8.82
CA TRP A 20 -16.36 -6.55 8.23
C TRP A 20 -15.86 -7.99 8.13
N ILE A 21 -16.20 -8.82 9.11
CA ILE A 21 -15.90 -10.25 9.09
C ILE A 21 -16.67 -10.93 7.97
N SER A 22 -17.98 -10.69 7.84
CA SER A 22 -18.76 -11.29 6.75
C SER A 22 -18.28 -10.81 5.38
N LEU A 23 -17.88 -9.54 5.25
CA LEU A 23 -17.25 -9.03 4.04
C LEU A 23 -15.95 -9.78 3.70
N TYR A 24 -15.12 -10.04 4.72
CA TYR A 24 -13.88 -10.79 4.61
C TYR A 24 -14.12 -12.25 4.21
N GLU A 25 -15.08 -12.92 4.83
CA GLU A 25 -15.46 -14.32 4.54
C GLU A 25 -16.05 -14.50 3.15
N ALA A 26 -16.88 -13.56 2.70
CA ALA A 26 -17.38 -13.51 1.33
C ALA A 26 -16.26 -13.24 0.30
N ASN A 27 -15.04 -12.90 0.76
CA ASN A 27 -13.89 -12.54 -0.07
C ASN A 27 -14.23 -11.42 -1.06
N ASN A 28 -15.14 -10.51 -0.68
CA ASN A 28 -15.63 -9.47 -1.57
C ASN A 28 -14.82 -8.18 -1.40
N PHE A 29 -13.70 -8.10 -2.11
CA PHE A 29 -12.83 -6.92 -2.11
C PHE A 29 -13.05 -6.01 -3.33
N LYS A 30 -14.27 -5.98 -3.90
CA LYS A 30 -14.63 -5.08 -5.02
C LYS A 30 -14.31 -3.63 -4.62
N ARG A 31 -13.53 -2.93 -5.45
CA ARG A 31 -13.08 -1.54 -5.18
C ARG A 31 -14.24 -0.59 -4.86
N ALA A 32 -15.32 -0.69 -5.61
CA ALA A 32 -16.49 0.17 -5.47
C ALA A 32 -17.22 0.01 -4.12
N LEU A 33 -17.01 -1.12 -3.44
CA LEU A 33 -17.55 -1.37 -2.11
C LEU A 33 -16.58 -0.94 -1.01
N VAL A 34 -15.33 -1.39 -1.09
CA VAL A 34 -14.35 -1.24 0.00
C VAL A 34 -13.79 0.18 0.08
N LEU A 35 -13.47 0.81 -1.06
CA LEU A 35 -12.82 2.14 -1.06
C LEU A 35 -13.67 3.23 -0.38
N PRO A 36 -14.98 3.36 -0.65
CA PRO A 36 -15.78 4.38 0.02
C PRO A 36 -15.85 4.18 1.54
N LEU A 37 -15.98 2.93 2.00
CA LEU A 37 -15.95 2.62 3.43
C LEU A 37 -14.62 3.00 4.07
N VAL A 38 -13.49 2.67 3.43
CA VAL A 38 -12.17 3.03 3.93
C VAL A 38 -12.02 4.55 4.05
N ARG A 39 -12.45 5.31 3.03
CA ARG A 39 -12.37 6.78 3.05
C ARG A 39 -13.26 7.36 4.15
N TYR A 40 -14.48 6.85 4.30
CA TYR A 40 -15.39 7.22 5.38
C TYR A 40 -14.75 6.99 6.76
N PHE A 41 -14.34 5.75 7.07
CA PHE A 41 -13.77 5.40 8.37
C PHE A 41 -12.40 6.02 8.64
N THR A 42 -11.65 6.37 7.59
CA THR A 42 -10.43 7.16 7.73
C THR A 42 -10.75 8.56 8.26
N ASN A 43 -11.75 9.22 7.68
CA ASN A 43 -12.15 10.55 8.13
C ASN A 43 -12.76 10.56 9.54
N GLU A 44 -13.49 9.50 9.89
CA GLU A 44 -14.05 9.31 11.23
C GLU A 44 -13.01 8.84 12.27
N ASN A 45 -11.74 8.66 11.90
CA ASN A 45 -10.66 8.13 12.75
C ASN A 45 -10.93 6.73 13.34
N LYS A 46 -11.79 5.94 12.70
CA LYS A 46 -12.21 4.59 13.15
C LYS A 46 -11.61 3.44 12.33
N ILE A 47 -10.81 3.75 11.29
CA ILE A 47 -10.26 2.73 10.37
C ILE A 47 -9.23 1.79 11.02
N ILE A 48 -8.44 2.25 11.99
CA ILE A 48 -7.38 1.43 12.61
C ILE A 48 -7.97 0.25 13.40
N PRO A 49 -9.00 0.41 14.26
CA PRO A 49 -9.72 -0.72 14.86
C PRO A 49 -10.25 -1.74 13.84
N ILE A 50 -10.84 -1.27 12.74
CA ILE A 50 -11.34 -2.15 11.67
C ILE A 50 -10.20 -2.96 11.04
N ILE A 51 -9.06 -2.33 10.78
CA ILE A 51 -7.87 -3.02 10.28
C ILE A 51 -7.38 -4.05 11.30
N ASP A 52 -7.45 -3.75 12.60
CA ASP A 52 -7.04 -4.67 13.65
C ASP A 52 -7.85 -5.97 13.62
N ASP A 53 -9.17 -5.87 13.54
CA ASP A 53 -10.06 -7.03 13.42
C ASP A 53 -9.79 -7.85 12.14
N LEU A 54 -9.57 -7.16 11.02
CA LEU A 54 -9.26 -7.81 9.74
C LEU A 54 -7.87 -8.48 9.72
N LEU A 55 -6.91 -7.97 10.50
CA LEU A 55 -5.61 -8.60 10.68
C LEU A 55 -5.73 -9.90 11.47
N ASP A 56 -6.58 -9.94 12.50
CA ASP A 56 -6.85 -11.16 13.26
C ASP A 56 -7.42 -12.25 12.34
N CYS A 57 -8.41 -11.92 11.51
CA CYS A 57 -8.96 -12.87 10.53
C CYS A 57 -7.91 -13.40 9.53
N GLU A 58 -7.00 -12.55 9.04
CA GLU A 58 -5.97 -12.98 8.10
C GLU A 58 -4.91 -13.87 8.76
N LEU A 59 -4.55 -13.57 10.02
CA LEU A 59 -3.60 -14.36 10.80
C LEU A 59 -4.15 -15.74 11.15
N GLU A 60 -5.43 -15.83 11.50
CA GLU A 60 -6.10 -17.12 11.78
C GLU A 60 -6.18 -18.02 10.54
N LYS A 61 -6.40 -17.44 9.34
CA LYS A 61 -6.51 -18.21 8.09
C LYS A 61 -5.17 -18.63 7.47
N ASN A 62 -4.09 -17.91 7.72
CA ASN A 62 -2.79 -18.15 7.07
C ASN A 62 -1.75 -18.70 8.03
N HIS A 63 -1.30 -19.93 7.80
CA HIS A 63 -0.30 -20.59 8.66
C HIS A 63 1.16 -20.34 8.24
N ASP A 64 1.42 -19.87 7.01
CA ASP A 64 2.79 -19.56 6.56
C ASP A 64 3.06 -18.04 6.64
N PRO A 65 3.81 -17.59 7.67
CA PRO A 65 4.13 -16.18 7.84
C PRO A 65 5.00 -15.61 6.70
N LYS A 66 5.64 -16.44 5.88
CA LYS A 66 6.51 -15.98 4.77
C LYS A 66 5.71 -15.49 3.56
N VAL A 67 4.47 -15.93 3.40
CA VAL A 67 3.59 -15.56 2.28
C VAL A 67 2.43 -14.66 2.71
N LEU A 68 2.31 -14.39 4.01
CA LEU A 68 1.28 -13.55 4.60
C LEU A 68 1.19 -12.18 3.90
N PHE A 69 -0.03 -11.75 3.59
CA PHE A 69 -0.35 -10.49 2.91
C PHE A 69 0.23 -10.31 1.49
N ARG A 70 0.78 -11.35 0.84
CA ARG A 70 1.23 -11.25 -0.56
C ARG A 70 0.09 -11.39 -1.58
N GLY A 71 -0.97 -12.12 -1.21
CA GLY A 71 -2.19 -12.28 -2.03
C GLY A 71 -3.17 -11.11 -1.90
N ASN A 72 -4.24 -11.12 -2.70
CA ASN A 72 -5.35 -10.19 -2.49
C ASN A 72 -6.36 -10.82 -1.51
N SER A 73 -6.80 -10.01 -0.56
CA SER A 73 -7.82 -10.30 0.44
C SER A 73 -8.53 -8.99 0.79
N VAL A 74 -9.65 -9.05 1.51
CA VAL A 74 -10.31 -7.83 2.01
C VAL A 74 -9.37 -7.05 2.91
N THR A 75 -8.64 -7.72 3.82
CA THR A 75 -7.64 -7.09 4.70
C THR A 75 -6.58 -6.32 3.91
N THR A 76 -5.94 -6.98 2.93
CA THR A 76 -4.90 -6.32 2.14
C THR A 76 -5.44 -5.16 1.31
N LYS A 77 -6.67 -5.25 0.80
CA LYS A 77 -7.31 -4.19 0.01
C LYS A 77 -7.76 -3.00 0.86
N VAL A 78 -8.30 -3.24 2.04
CA VAL A 78 -8.60 -2.19 3.03
C VAL A 78 -7.32 -1.40 3.34
N ILE A 79 -6.22 -2.10 3.61
CA ILE A 79 -4.92 -1.48 3.87
C ILE A 79 -4.38 -0.75 2.64
N ASP A 80 -4.45 -1.33 1.43
CA ASP A 80 -4.05 -0.67 0.17
C ASP A 80 -4.77 0.68 0.00
N TYR A 81 -6.10 0.71 0.21
CA TYR A 81 -6.90 1.93 0.09
C TYR A 81 -6.61 2.94 1.21
N TYR A 82 -6.35 2.46 2.42
CA TYR A 82 -5.99 3.33 3.54
C TYR A 82 -4.64 4.00 3.30
N LEU A 83 -3.63 3.23 2.86
CA LEU A 83 -2.31 3.75 2.46
C LEU A 83 -2.43 4.79 1.36
N SER A 84 -3.24 4.53 0.34
CA SER A 84 -3.46 5.49 -0.74
C SER A 84 -4.18 6.76 -0.27
N THR A 85 -5.11 6.65 0.68
CA THR A 85 -5.94 7.76 1.17
C THR A 85 -5.15 8.65 2.12
N ALA A 86 -4.56 8.06 3.18
CA ALA A 86 -3.81 8.79 4.19
C ALA A 86 -2.37 9.14 3.76
N GLY A 87 -1.82 8.41 2.78
CA GLY A 87 -0.44 8.57 2.31
C GLY A 87 -0.29 9.35 1.00
N SER A 88 -1.39 9.80 0.37
CA SER A 88 -1.35 10.49 -0.92
C SER A 88 -0.42 11.70 -0.89
N ASP A 89 -0.60 12.61 0.06
CA ASP A 89 0.20 13.85 0.11
C ASP A 89 1.64 13.59 0.51
N TYR A 90 1.86 12.59 1.38
CA TYR A 90 3.20 12.09 1.68
C TYR A 90 3.94 11.59 0.43
N LEU A 91 3.29 10.82 -0.45
CA LEU A 91 3.90 10.40 -1.72
C LEU A 91 4.15 11.58 -2.65
N LYS A 92 3.23 12.55 -2.73
CA LYS A 92 3.41 13.75 -3.57
C LYS A 92 4.61 14.57 -3.11
N GLU A 93 4.77 14.80 -1.80
CA GLU A 93 5.88 15.58 -1.29
C GLU A 93 7.21 14.82 -1.39
N MET A 94 7.19 13.53 -1.02
CA MET A 94 8.42 12.76 -0.81
C MET A 94 8.88 11.99 -2.04
N ILE A 95 8.02 11.66 -3.00
CA ILE A 95 8.36 10.80 -4.15
C ILE A 95 8.20 11.53 -5.50
N GLN A 96 7.20 12.40 -5.66
CA GLN A 96 6.98 13.15 -6.92
C GLN A 96 8.25 13.81 -7.47
N PRO A 97 9.08 14.52 -6.68
CA PRO A 97 10.24 15.21 -7.25
C PRO A 97 11.28 14.25 -7.83
N PHE A 98 11.37 13.03 -7.28
CA PHE A 98 12.25 12.00 -7.82
C PHE A 98 11.69 11.42 -9.13
N ILE A 99 10.38 11.17 -9.20
CA ILE A 99 9.73 10.72 -10.44
C ILE A 99 9.89 11.78 -11.55
N ASP A 100 9.69 13.06 -11.24
CA ASP A 100 9.90 14.15 -12.19
C ASP A 100 11.34 14.17 -12.72
N LYS A 101 12.33 13.91 -11.86
CA LYS A 101 13.74 13.82 -12.25
C LYS A 101 13.99 12.63 -13.18
N VAL A 102 13.46 11.45 -12.86
CA VAL A 102 13.57 10.24 -13.69
C VAL A 102 12.89 10.43 -15.04
N CYS A 103 11.76 11.13 -15.10
CA CYS A 103 11.09 11.38 -16.38
C CYS A 103 11.75 12.47 -17.24
N LYS A 104 12.56 13.35 -16.66
CA LYS A 104 13.31 14.39 -17.39
C LYS A 104 14.68 13.93 -17.87
N THR A 105 15.23 12.85 -17.32
CA THR A 105 16.55 12.38 -17.74
C THR A 105 16.48 11.66 -19.09
N ALA A 106 17.52 11.84 -19.91
CA ALA A 106 17.70 11.13 -21.17
C ALA A 106 18.49 9.81 -21.00
N VAL A 107 19.00 9.53 -19.79
CA VAL A 107 19.80 8.33 -19.52
C VAL A 107 18.90 7.10 -19.38
N SER A 108 19.41 5.96 -19.82
CA SER A 108 18.73 4.67 -19.70
C SER A 108 19.20 3.93 -18.45
N PHE A 109 18.27 3.25 -17.79
CA PHE A 109 18.57 2.29 -16.71
C PHE A 109 18.43 0.83 -17.20
N GLU A 110 18.28 0.61 -18.51
CA GLU A 110 18.14 -0.73 -19.07
C GLU A 110 19.46 -1.49 -18.98
N ILE A 111 19.45 -2.57 -18.19
CA ILE A 111 20.60 -3.47 -18.01
C ILE A 111 20.32 -4.90 -18.53
N ASN A 112 19.20 -5.13 -19.21
CA ASN A 112 18.96 -6.39 -19.92
C ASN A 112 19.70 -6.39 -21.27
N PRO A 113 20.68 -7.30 -21.50
CA PRO A 113 21.42 -7.39 -22.76
C PRO A 113 20.54 -7.67 -23.99
N GLN A 114 19.32 -8.17 -23.80
CA GLN A 114 18.37 -8.40 -24.89
C GLN A 114 17.64 -7.12 -25.34
N LEU A 115 17.68 -6.06 -24.53
CA LEU A 115 16.93 -4.82 -24.76
C LEU A 115 17.84 -3.61 -25.01
N CYS A 116 19.15 -3.72 -24.77
CA CYS A 116 20.14 -2.68 -25.08
C CYS A 116 21.50 -3.27 -25.47
N SER A 117 22.34 -2.47 -26.15
CA SER A 117 23.67 -2.91 -26.58
C SER A 117 24.63 -3.13 -25.40
N GLN A 118 25.54 -4.11 -25.53
CA GLN A 118 26.52 -4.43 -24.50
C GLN A 118 27.41 -3.23 -24.11
N SER A 119 27.72 -2.35 -25.08
CA SER A 119 28.50 -1.12 -24.87
C SER A 119 27.86 -0.14 -23.87
N ASN A 120 26.54 -0.19 -23.71
CA ASN A 120 25.80 0.76 -22.88
C ASN A 120 25.44 0.17 -21.51
N LEU A 121 25.61 -1.15 -21.30
CA LEU A 121 25.20 -1.83 -20.07
C LEU A 121 25.94 -1.31 -18.84
N ASP A 122 27.25 -1.11 -18.93
CA ASP A 122 28.06 -0.65 -17.80
C ASP A 122 27.69 0.78 -17.40
N GLU A 123 27.43 1.65 -18.37
CA GLU A 123 26.99 3.02 -18.11
C GLU A 123 25.57 3.05 -17.53
N ASN A 124 24.63 2.31 -18.14
CA ASN A 124 23.26 2.21 -17.64
C ASN A 124 23.22 1.63 -16.21
N LYS A 125 24.07 0.65 -15.89
CA LYS A 125 24.23 0.10 -14.54
C LYS A 125 24.69 1.17 -13.56
N LYS A 126 25.73 1.95 -13.90
CA LYS A 126 26.20 3.05 -13.05
C LYS A 126 25.10 4.09 -12.81
N GLN A 127 24.37 4.48 -13.86
CA GLN A 127 23.25 5.41 -13.73
C GLN A 127 22.13 4.85 -12.84
N LEU A 128 21.80 3.56 -13.00
CA LEU A 128 20.83 2.87 -12.15
C LEU A 128 21.27 2.84 -10.68
N GLU A 129 22.55 2.57 -10.38
CA GLU A 129 23.09 2.61 -9.02
C GLU A 129 23.02 4.02 -8.40
N VAL A 130 23.34 5.06 -9.18
CA VAL A 130 23.27 6.47 -8.73
C VAL A 130 21.83 6.86 -8.39
N PHE A 131 20.88 6.66 -9.32
CA PHE A 131 19.47 6.97 -9.09
C PHE A 131 18.84 6.07 -8.03
N GLY A 132 19.25 4.80 -7.97
CA GLY A 132 18.85 3.87 -6.93
C GLY A 132 19.28 4.34 -5.54
N MET A 133 20.55 4.74 -5.36
CA MET A 133 21.04 5.24 -4.07
C MET A 133 20.34 6.53 -3.67
N GLU A 134 20.05 7.42 -4.62
CA GLU A 134 19.27 8.64 -4.39
C GLU A 134 17.86 8.31 -3.88
N LEU A 135 17.15 7.38 -4.53
CA LEU A 135 15.83 6.93 -4.11
C LEU A 135 15.85 6.32 -2.70
N ILE A 136 16.77 5.39 -2.44
CA ILE A 136 16.92 4.74 -1.12
C ILE A 136 17.21 5.77 -0.03
N THR A 137 18.09 6.73 -0.32
CA THR A 137 18.44 7.81 0.62
C THR A 137 17.24 8.72 0.88
N LYS A 138 16.44 9.02 -0.15
CA LYS A 138 15.22 9.82 -0.03
C LYS A 138 14.17 9.11 0.82
N ILE A 139 13.92 7.81 0.56
CA ILE A 139 13.03 6.97 1.37
C ILE A 139 13.49 6.92 2.83
N TYR A 140 14.79 6.69 3.08
CA TYR A 140 15.33 6.67 4.43
C TYR A 140 15.10 8.00 5.18
N LYS A 141 15.34 9.14 4.51
CA LYS A 141 15.17 10.47 5.10
C LYS A 141 13.71 10.83 5.35
N CYS A 142 12.77 10.34 4.53
CA CYS A 142 11.35 10.68 4.67
C CYS A 142 10.61 9.90 5.78
N ALA A 143 11.31 9.07 6.56
CA ALA A 143 10.73 8.39 7.73
C ALA A 143 10.11 9.36 8.74
N ASN A 144 10.74 10.51 8.97
CA ASN A 144 10.25 11.52 9.92
C ASN A 144 8.98 12.20 9.43
N SER A 145 8.86 12.39 8.11
CA SER A 145 7.72 13.05 7.47
C SER A 145 6.53 12.11 7.23
N MET A 146 6.65 10.82 7.59
CA MET A 146 5.54 9.89 7.42
C MET A 146 4.37 10.31 8.34
N PRO A 147 3.13 10.36 7.82
CA PRO A 147 1.96 10.66 8.64
C PRO A 147 1.84 9.71 9.82
N ASP A 148 1.52 10.24 11.00
CA ASP A 148 1.41 9.42 12.22
C ASP A 148 0.31 8.36 12.10
N SER A 149 -0.73 8.64 11.30
CA SER A 149 -1.78 7.68 10.93
C SER A 149 -1.21 6.42 10.26
N LEU A 150 -0.23 6.57 9.36
CA LEU A 150 0.47 5.44 8.74
C LEU A 150 1.46 4.78 9.68
N LYS A 151 2.15 5.54 10.54
CA LYS A 151 3.05 4.94 11.55
C LYS A 151 2.27 4.08 12.55
N LYS A 152 1.07 4.51 12.97
CA LYS A 152 0.14 3.70 13.79
C LYS A 152 -0.17 2.37 13.12
N LEU A 153 -0.51 2.39 11.84
CA LEU A 153 -0.79 1.19 11.06
C LEU A 153 0.40 0.23 11.05
N PHE A 154 1.60 0.73 10.75
CA PHE A 154 2.78 -0.14 10.67
C PHE A 154 3.21 -0.67 12.04
N TYR A 155 3.03 0.13 13.09
CA TYR A 155 3.20 -0.34 14.47
C TYR A 155 2.19 -1.45 14.81
N LEU A 156 0.91 -1.26 14.47
CA LEU A 156 -0.15 -2.25 14.68
C LEU A 156 0.17 -3.57 13.97
N ILE A 157 0.46 -3.52 12.67
CA ILE A 157 0.82 -4.69 11.87
C ILE A 157 2.01 -5.41 12.51
N ARG A 158 3.07 -4.67 12.90
CA ARG A 158 4.26 -5.25 13.50
C ARG A 158 3.92 -6.00 14.79
N THR A 159 3.22 -5.34 15.71
CA THR A 159 2.91 -5.87 17.03
C THR A 159 1.91 -7.03 17.00
N LYS A 160 0.91 -6.98 16.11
CA LYS A 160 -0.01 -8.11 15.90
C LYS A 160 0.71 -9.37 15.45
N ILE A 161 1.63 -9.26 14.49
CA ILE A 161 2.40 -10.39 13.98
C ILE A 161 3.37 -10.91 15.04
N GLU A 162 4.06 -10.00 15.75
CA GLU A 162 4.97 -10.35 16.85
C GLU A 162 4.24 -11.10 17.97
N SER A 163 3.03 -10.66 18.31
CA SER A 163 2.17 -11.31 19.29
C SER A 163 1.71 -12.69 18.81
N HIS A 164 1.16 -12.76 17.58
CA HIS A 164 0.58 -14.00 17.05
C HIS A 164 1.62 -15.11 16.85
N TYR A 165 2.80 -14.79 16.29
CA TYR A 165 3.84 -15.77 16.03
C TYR A 165 4.90 -15.85 17.15
N CYS A 166 4.77 -15.06 18.21
CA CYS A 166 5.75 -14.97 19.30
C CYS A 166 7.20 -14.71 18.84
N THR A 167 7.38 -13.99 17.72
CA THR A 167 8.70 -13.69 17.13
C THR A 167 8.69 -12.42 16.31
N SER A 168 9.80 -11.67 16.36
CA SER A 168 10.02 -10.48 15.53
C SER A 168 10.51 -10.79 14.12
N GLN A 169 10.77 -12.06 13.79
CA GLN A 169 11.33 -12.44 12.49
C GLN A 169 10.38 -12.10 11.32
N TYR A 170 9.07 -12.28 11.53
CA TYR A 170 8.08 -12.16 10.45
C TYR A 170 7.47 -10.77 10.35
N SER A 171 7.46 -10.00 11.44
CA SER A 171 6.86 -8.66 11.46
C SER A 171 7.51 -7.73 10.44
N HIS A 172 8.84 -7.81 10.28
CA HIS A 172 9.57 -7.06 9.27
C HIS A 172 9.09 -7.38 7.83
N ILE A 173 8.84 -8.66 7.53
CA ILE A 173 8.42 -9.11 6.19
C ILE A 173 7.07 -8.50 5.83
N SER A 174 6.12 -8.53 6.75
CA SER A 174 4.77 -8.01 6.51
C SER A 174 4.71 -6.49 6.47
N VAL A 175 5.45 -5.79 7.34
CA VAL A 175 5.53 -4.32 7.28
C VAL A 175 6.17 -3.88 5.96
N THR A 176 7.21 -4.58 5.52
CA THR A 176 7.85 -4.35 4.20
C THR A 176 6.89 -4.63 3.05
N CYS A 177 6.06 -5.69 3.15
CA CYS A 177 5.04 -6.00 2.15
C CYS A 177 4.10 -4.79 1.95
N PHE A 178 3.57 -4.21 3.03
CA PHE A 178 2.69 -3.05 2.90
C PHE A 178 3.42 -1.77 2.46
N LEU A 179 4.62 -1.50 3.00
CA LEU A 179 5.40 -0.30 2.65
C LEU A 179 5.88 -0.30 1.19
N PHE A 180 6.46 -1.42 0.72
CA PHE A 180 7.15 -1.45 -0.57
C PHE A 180 6.28 -2.11 -1.63
N LEU A 181 5.80 -3.33 -1.39
CA LEU A 181 5.03 -4.06 -2.40
C LEU A 181 3.68 -3.39 -2.70
N ARG A 182 3.08 -2.70 -1.72
CA ARG A 182 1.71 -2.16 -1.82
C ARG A 182 1.61 -0.64 -1.80
N PHE A 183 2.69 0.07 -1.49
CA PHE A 183 2.67 1.53 -1.38
C PHE A 183 3.74 2.20 -2.26
N PHE A 184 5.03 2.11 -1.89
CA PHE A 184 6.09 2.78 -2.65
C PHE A 184 6.30 2.22 -4.06
N CYS A 185 6.45 0.89 -4.23
CA CYS A 185 6.72 0.32 -5.55
C CYS A 185 5.53 0.52 -6.52
N PRO A 186 4.25 0.30 -6.13
CA PRO A 186 3.12 0.63 -6.98
C PRO A 186 3.05 2.11 -7.36
N ALA A 187 3.34 3.03 -6.43
CA ALA A 187 3.37 4.46 -6.71
C ALA A 187 4.51 4.86 -7.68
N ILE A 188 5.64 4.16 -7.66
CA ILE A 188 6.74 4.37 -8.61
C ILE A 188 6.40 3.75 -9.97
N LEU A 189 5.82 2.55 -9.99
CA LEU A 189 5.46 1.83 -11.22
C LEU A 189 4.32 2.51 -11.98
N ASN A 190 3.30 2.95 -11.26
CA ASN A 190 2.08 3.55 -11.82
C ASN A 190 1.74 4.88 -11.12
N PRO A 191 2.56 5.94 -11.29
CA PRO A 191 2.41 7.17 -10.51
C PRO A 191 1.02 7.81 -10.65
N GLN A 192 0.43 7.76 -11.85
CA GLN A 192 -0.89 8.32 -12.12
C GLN A 192 -2.01 7.68 -11.29
N LEU A 193 -1.92 6.37 -11.01
CA LEU A 193 -2.91 5.66 -10.19
C LEU A 193 -2.82 6.02 -8.70
N HIS A 194 -1.70 6.61 -8.28
CA HIS A 194 -1.42 7.03 -6.91
C HIS A 194 -1.41 8.56 -6.75
N SER A 195 -2.16 9.26 -7.61
CA SER A 195 -2.29 10.72 -7.58
C SER A 195 -0.98 11.49 -7.77
N LEU A 196 0.05 10.84 -8.30
CA LEU A 196 1.31 11.46 -8.71
C LEU A 196 1.19 11.90 -10.17
N ARG A 197 1.64 13.12 -10.42
CA ARG A 197 1.53 13.77 -11.73
C ARG A 197 2.65 13.29 -12.62
N ILE A 198 2.32 12.89 -13.83
CA ILE A 198 3.30 12.79 -14.91
C ILE A 198 2.80 13.78 -15.95
N LYS A 199 3.57 14.86 -16.20
CA LYS A 199 3.24 15.79 -17.28
C LYS A 199 3.35 14.99 -18.59
N ALA A 200 2.19 14.70 -19.18
CA ALA A 200 2.02 13.64 -20.15
C ALA A 200 2.54 14.02 -21.54
N SER A 201 3.41 13.16 -22.07
CA SER A 201 3.48 12.67 -23.46
C SER A 201 4.93 12.23 -23.67
N LEU A 202 5.13 11.03 -24.22
CA LEU A 202 6.43 10.55 -24.69
C LEU A 202 7.51 10.41 -23.61
N ASN A 203 7.43 9.36 -22.77
CA ASN A 203 8.67 8.61 -22.58
C ASN A 203 8.46 7.15 -22.15
N ARG A 204 8.39 6.22 -23.12
CA ARG A 204 8.55 4.78 -22.81
C ARG A 204 9.83 4.53 -22.00
N TYR A 205 10.87 5.34 -22.20
CA TYR A 205 12.10 5.29 -21.40
C TYR A 205 11.88 5.69 -19.94
N CYS A 206 11.01 6.68 -19.61
CA CYS A 206 10.71 6.99 -18.20
C CYS A 206 10.03 5.81 -17.50
N PHE A 207 8.96 5.26 -18.06
CA PHE A 207 8.28 4.11 -17.45
C PHE A 207 9.19 2.90 -17.33
N ARG A 208 10.07 2.68 -18.32
CA ARG A 208 11.06 1.61 -18.25
C ARG A 208 12.05 1.85 -17.10
N ASN A 209 12.58 3.06 -16.98
CA ASN A 209 13.47 3.46 -15.89
C ASN A 209 12.82 3.29 -14.51
N LEU A 210 11.57 3.75 -14.35
CA LEU A 210 10.79 3.56 -13.13
C LEU A 210 10.55 2.07 -12.83
N THR A 211 10.33 1.25 -13.85
CA THR A 211 10.16 -0.21 -13.70
C THR A 211 11.43 -0.88 -13.18
N VAL A 212 12.59 -0.55 -13.74
CA VAL A 212 13.86 -1.12 -13.29
C VAL A 212 14.18 -0.65 -11.87
N LEU A 213 13.96 0.63 -11.55
CA LEU A 213 14.14 1.16 -10.19
C LEU A 213 13.21 0.49 -9.18
N ALA A 214 11.92 0.35 -9.49
CA ALA A 214 10.96 -0.32 -8.60
C ALA A 214 11.33 -1.80 -8.38
N LYS A 215 11.85 -2.49 -9.40
CA LYS A 215 12.34 -3.86 -9.27
C LYS A 215 13.53 -3.96 -8.31
N VAL A 216 14.53 -3.09 -8.46
CA VAL A 216 15.69 -3.03 -7.55
C VAL A 216 15.23 -2.69 -6.13
N LEU A 217 14.36 -1.69 -5.98
CA LEU A 217 13.79 -1.30 -4.69
C LEU A 217 13.04 -2.46 -4.02
N GLN A 218 12.19 -3.18 -4.77
CA GLN A 218 11.45 -4.33 -4.25
C GLN A 218 12.38 -5.44 -3.78
N ASN A 219 13.47 -5.70 -4.50
CA ASN A 219 14.43 -6.74 -4.13
C ASN A 219 15.20 -6.37 -2.85
N ILE A 220 15.61 -5.09 -2.73
CA ILE A 220 16.20 -4.54 -1.50
C ILE A 220 15.22 -4.65 -0.33
N ALA A 221 13.96 -4.27 -0.54
CA ALA A 221 12.93 -4.34 0.49
C ALA A 221 12.71 -5.78 0.98
N ASN A 222 12.66 -6.74 0.04
CA ASN A 222 12.56 -8.16 0.36
C ASN A 222 13.80 -8.72 1.09
N GLY A 223 14.91 -7.98 1.14
CA GLY A 223 16.14 -8.40 1.78
C GLY A 223 16.87 -9.53 1.05
N VAL A 224 16.64 -9.68 -0.26
CA VAL A 224 17.19 -10.77 -1.07
C VAL A 224 17.97 -10.23 -2.27
N CYS A 225 18.96 -10.99 -2.73
CA CYS A 225 19.72 -10.72 -3.95
C CYS A 225 19.02 -11.33 -5.17
N PHE A 226 19.31 -10.81 -6.35
CA PHE A 226 18.88 -11.41 -7.62
C PHE A 226 19.58 -12.75 -7.85
N GLY A 227 18.87 -13.69 -8.46
CA GLY A 227 19.35 -15.06 -8.75
C GLY A 227 18.90 -15.55 -10.12
N GLU A 228 18.76 -16.87 -10.27
CA GLU A 228 18.55 -17.55 -11.57
C GLU A 228 17.32 -17.07 -12.35
N LYS A 229 16.25 -16.64 -11.65
CA LYS A 229 15.04 -16.13 -12.31
C LYS A 229 15.28 -14.82 -13.08
N GLU A 230 16.31 -14.05 -12.71
CA GLU A 230 16.61 -12.75 -13.30
C GLU A 230 18.14 -12.55 -13.42
N LEU A 231 18.80 -13.45 -14.15
CA LEU A 231 20.28 -13.47 -14.28
C LEU A 231 20.90 -12.12 -14.66
N TYR A 232 20.26 -11.36 -15.56
CA TYR A 232 20.76 -10.04 -15.99
C TYR A 232 20.82 -9.00 -14.85
N MET A 233 20.06 -9.18 -13.76
CA MET A 233 20.07 -8.29 -12.59
C MET A 233 21.12 -8.66 -11.55
N VAL A 234 21.78 -9.82 -11.66
CA VAL A 234 22.80 -10.30 -10.69
C VAL A 234 23.94 -9.29 -10.52
N VAL A 235 24.26 -8.54 -11.58
CA VAL A 235 25.27 -7.46 -11.55
C VAL A 235 24.95 -6.35 -10.52
N MET A 236 23.69 -6.25 -10.07
CA MET A 236 23.24 -5.29 -9.06
C MET A 236 23.37 -5.82 -7.63
N ASN A 237 23.75 -7.09 -7.39
CA ASN A 237 23.71 -7.70 -6.06
C ASN A 237 24.60 -7.00 -5.03
N ASN A 238 25.77 -6.51 -5.43
CA ASN A 238 26.63 -5.72 -4.56
C ASN A 238 25.92 -4.43 -4.11
N PHE A 239 25.28 -3.73 -5.05
CA PHE A 239 24.48 -2.54 -4.73
C PHE A 239 23.30 -2.88 -3.81
N VAL A 240 22.52 -3.92 -4.14
CA VAL A 240 21.38 -4.38 -3.34
C VAL A 240 21.80 -4.67 -1.89
N ALA A 241 22.87 -5.45 -1.69
CA ALA A 241 23.39 -5.80 -0.38
C ALA A 241 23.76 -4.57 0.46
N THR A 242 24.36 -3.53 -0.16
CA THR A 242 24.71 -2.29 0.54
C THR A 242 23.49 -1.45 0.95
N CYS A 243 22.37 -1.56 0.21
CA CYS A 243 21.16 -0.78 0.47
C CYS A 243 20.21 -1.44 1.47
N ILE A 244 20.23 -2.78 1.61
CA ILE A 244 19.34 -3.52 2.52
C ILE A 244 19.33 -2.91 3.94
N PRO A 245 20.48 -2.68 4.62
CA PRO A 245 20.47 -2.16 5.99
C PRO A 245 19.75 -0.81 6.15
N LYS A 246 19.83 0.07 5.13
CA LYS A 246 19.14 1.37 5.14
C LYS A 246 17.63 1.21 5.10
N ILE A 247 17.12 0.30 4.26
CA ILE A 247 15.69 0.00 4.20
C ILE A 247 15.20 -0.69 5.47
N LEU A 248 15.96 -1.64 6.02
CA LEU A 248 15.62 -2.25 7.31
C LEU A 248 15.54 -1.20 8.43
N ALA A 249 16.48 -0.25 8.47
CA ALA A 249 16.47 0.84 9.44
C ALA A 249 15.26 1.77 9.24
N PHE A 250 14.89 2.08 8.00
CA PHE A 250 13.66 2.82 7.68
C PHE A 250 12.41 2.11 8.21
N VAL A 251 12.26 0.80 7.90
CA VAL A 251 11.11 -0.01 8.34
C VAL A 251 10.97 -0.02 9.86
N ARG A 252 12.09 -0.23 10.58
CA ARG A 252 12.10 -0.19 12.05
C ARG A 252 11.68 1.17 12.58
N LYS A 253 12.14 2.26 11.95
CA LYS A 253 11.86 3.63 12.38
C LYS A 253 10.38 4.00 12.20
N VAL A 254 9.74 3.61 11.09
CA VAL A 254 8.33 3.96 10.84
C VAL A 254 7.34 3.05 11.56
N SER A 255 7.80 1.94 12.12
CA SER A 255 6.99 0.99 12.91
C SER A 255 7.28 1.04 14.41
N SER A 256 8.05 2.01 14.93
CA SER A 256 8.41 2.09 16.35
C SER A 256 7.34 2.77 17.22
N VAL A 257 7.43 2.54 18.55
CA VAL A 257 6.52 3.09 19.58
C VAL A 257 6.68 4.61 19.73
N ASP A 258 7.86 5.16 19.41
CA ASP A 258 8.24 6.55 19.68
C ASP A 258 7.28 7.59 19.09
N HIS A 259 6.49 7.19 18.08
CA HIS A 259 5.53 8.05 17.39
C HIS A 259 4.16 8.10 18.06
N LEU A 260 3.89 7.27 19.08
CA LEU A 260 2.58 7.20 19.71
C LEU A 260 2.28 8.35 20.68
N ILE A 261 3.30 9.10 21.09
CA ILE A 261 3.22 10.00 22.27
C ILE A 261 2.63 11.38 21.93
N ASN A 262 2.61 11.81 20.66
CA ASN A 262 2.18 13.17 20.26
C ASN A 262 1.23 13.20 19.04
N MET A 263 0.33 12.23 18.93
CA MET A 263 -0.42 12.03 17.69
C MET A 263 -1.58 13.01 17.54
N THR A 264 -1.58 13.75 16.43
CA THR A 264 -2.70 14.61 16.03
C THR A 264 -3.61 13.86 15.04
N SER A 265 -4.92 14.11 15.12
CA SER A 265 -5.87 13.62 14.12
C SER A 265 -5.72 14.43 12.83
N THR A 266 -5.16 13.84 11.78
CA THR A 266 -5.24 14.42 10.43
C THR A 266 -6.64 14.24 9.89
N LYS A 267 -7.45 15.30 9.91
CA LYS A 267 -8.73 15.33 9.22
C LYS A 267 -8.44 15.50 7.72
N LEU A 268 -8.83 14.51 6.93
CA LEU A 268 -8.74 14.59 5.48
C LEU A 268 -9.97 15.33 4.94
N ASP A 269 -9.83 16.03 3.82
CA ASP A 269 -10.96 16.69 3.15
C ASP A 269 -11.78 15.66 2.36
N ILE A 270 -12.49 14.79 3.08
CA ILE A 270 -13.30 13.70 2.54
C ILE A 270 -14.78 14.01 2.78
N ASP A 271 -15.58 14.02 1.71
CA ASP A 271 -17.03 14.09 1.81
C ASP A 271 -17.60 12.72 2.23
N CYS A 272 -17.73 12.52 3.54
CA CYS A 272 -18.32 11.31 4.12
C CYS A 272 -19.73 11.00 3.60
N THR A 273 -20.52 12.03 3.22
CA THR A 273 -21.88 11.82 2.73
C THR A 273 -21.85 11.22 1.33
N LEU A 274 -20.94 11.71 0.47
CA LEU A 274 -20.71 11.15 -0.85
C LEU A 274 -20.20 9.71 -0.76
N GLU A 275 -19.21 9.43 0.10
CA GLU A 275 -18.67 8.06 0.22
C GLU A 275 -19.73 7.04 0.65
N LEU A 276 -20.56 7.38 1.64
CA LEU A 276 -21.69 6.53 2.04
C LEU A 276 -22.69 6.35 0.90
N SER A 277 -22.98 7.41 0.14
CA SER A 277 -23.90 7.33 -0.99
C SER A 277 -23.37 6.43 -2.11
N LEU A 278 -22.06 6.47 -2.38
CA LEU A 278 -21.39 5.60 -3.36
C LEU A 278 -21.43 4.13 -2.93
N PHE A 279 -21.11 3.85 -1.67
CA PHE A 279 -21.20 2.49 -1.11
C PHE A 279 -22.60 1.91 -1.28
N VAL A 280 -23.63 2.66 -0.90
CA VAL A 280 -25.02 2.18 -0.95
C VAL A 280 -25.52 2.04 -2.38
N SER A 281 -25.17 2.97 -3.27
CA SER A 281 -25.50 2.84 -4.70
C SER A 281 -24.91 1.56 -5.30
N HIS A 282 -23.69 1.21 -4.90
CA HIS A 282 -23.04 -0.02 -5.36
C HIS A 282 -23.70 -1.27 -4.77
N LEU A 283 -24.06 -1.25 -3.48
CA LEU A 283 -24.81 -2.35 -2.88
C LEU A 283 -26.14 -2.59 -3.60
N LEU A 284 -26.92 -1.54 -3.85
CA LEU A 284 -28.21 -1.63 -4.53
C LEU A 284 -28.11 -2.18 -5.96
N GLN A 285 -27.03 -1.89 -6.67
CA GLN A 285 -26.79 -2.43 -8.01
C GLN A 285 -26.41 -3.92 -8.01
N ASN A 286 -25.97 -4.46 -6.87
CA ASN A 286 -25.41 -5.81 -6.75
C ASN A 286 -26.08 -6.65 -5.66
N VAL A 287 -27.30 -6.29 -5.22
CA VAL A 287 -28.04 -6.98 -4.13
C VAL A 287 -28.18 -8.48 -4.40
N ASN A 288 -28.33 -8.86 -5.67
CA ASN A 288 -28.50 -10.27 -6.08
C ASN A 288 -27.19 -11.06 -6.17
N GLU A 289 -26.02 -10.41 -6.07
CA GLU A 289 -24.72 -11.05 -6.27
C GLU A 289 -23.97 -11.40 -4.98
N ALA A 290 -24.42 -10.91 -3.81
CA ALA A 290 -23.69 -11.09 -2.56
C ALA A 290 -24.63 -11.07 -1.35
N SER A 291 -24.62 -12.17 -0.57
CA SER A 291 -25.11 -12.18 0.81
C SER A 291 -24.05 -11.57 1.71
N PHE A 292 -24.31 -10.40 2.30
CA PHE A 292 -23.31 -9.70 3.10
C PHE A 292 -23.45 -9.98 4.58
N ASN A 293 -24.66 -9.92 5.13
CA ASN A 293 -25.06 -10.30 6.50
C ASN A 293 -26.59 -10.10 6.55
N LYS A 294 -27.30 -10.90 7.35
CA LYS A 294 -28.74 -10.82 7.58
C LYS A 294 -29.24 -9.38 7.82
N ASP A 295 -28.51 -8.56 8.58
CA ASP A 295 -28.94 -7.18 8.87
C ASP A 295 -28.78 -6.23 7.67
N LEU A 296 -27.77 -6.46 6.83
CA LEU A 296 -27.60 -5.70 5.59
C LEU A 296 -28.58 -6.17 4.51
N ASP A 297 -28.82 -7.48 4.43
CA ASP A 297 -29.77 -8.08 3.49
C ASP A 297 -31.19 -7.59 3.83
N GLU A 298 -31.59 -7.60 5.12
CA GLU A 298 -32.86 -7.03 5.58
C GLU A 298 -32.94 -5.51 5.32
N PHE A 299 -31.84 -4.77 5.47
CA PHE A 299 -31.80 -3.36 5.12
C PHE A 299 -32.02 -3.13 3.61
N LEU A 300 -31.40 -3.95 2.75
CA LEU A 300 -31.51 -3.84 1.30
C LEU A 300 -32.90 -4.22 0.78
N GLU A 301 -33.54 -5.25 1.35
CA GLU A 301 -34.93 -5.61 1.04
C GLU A 301 -35.92 -4.49 1.38
N ASN A 302 -35.67 -3.75 2.47
CA ASN A 302 -36.49 -2.59 2.85
C ASN A 302 -36.22 -1.33 1.99
N MET A 303 -35.25 -1.38 1.07
CA MET A 303 -34.86 -0.27 0.19
C MET A 303 -35.32 -0.43 -1.26
N THR A 304 -35.63 -1.67 -1.68
CA THR A 304 -36.22 -2.02 -2.99
C THR A 304 -37.73 -1.90 -2.97
#